data_AF-A0A4V1AWG6-F1
#
_entry.id   AF-A0A4V1AWG6-F1
#
_cell.length_a   1.000
_cell.length_b   1.000
_cell.length_c   1.000
_cell.angle_alpha   90.00
_cell.angle_beta   90.00
_cell.angle_gamma   90.00
#
_symmetry.space_group_name_H-M   'P 1'
#
loop_
_entity.id
_entity.type
_entity.pdbx_description
1 polymer ?
#
loop_
_entity_poly.entity_id
_entity_poly.type
_entity_poly.pdbx_seq_one_letter_code
_entity_poly.pdbx_strand_id
1 'polypeptide(L)' 'MPIKLKAERGISFEEIVFYIERGDEVDILEHPNQEKYPGQKISVVVVEEYAYLVPYVETEETVNA' A
#
# COMPACT_ATOMS: atom_id res chain seq x y z
N MET A 1 7.75 0.03 -13.07
CA MET A 1 6.92 0.35 -11.89
C MET A 1 7.60 1.29 -10.90
N PRO A 2 8.83 1.05 -10.37
CA PRO A 2 9.35 1.83 -9.23
C PRO A 2 9.60 3.32 -9.56
N ILE A 3 9.99 3.62 -10.80
CA ILE A 3 10.39 4.99 -11.19
C ILE A 3 9.18 5.95 -11.26
N LYS A 4 8.00 5.46 -11.68
CA LYS A 4 6.84 6.33 -11.91
C LYS A 4 6.29 6.93 -10.61
N LEU A 5 6.14 6.10 -9.58
CA LEU A 5 5.60 6.54 -8.29
C LEU A 5 6.54 7.54 -7.61
N LYS A 6 7.85 7.27 -7.63
CA LYS A 6 8.86 8.17 -7.08
C LYS A 6 8.85 9.52 -7.82
N ALA A 7 8.76 9.51 -9.15
CA ALA A 7 8.76 10.73 -9.95
C ALA A 7 7.48 11.57 -9.78
N GLU A 8 6.31 10.93 -9.68
CA GLU A 8 5.02 11.63 -9.62
C GLU A 8 4.57 11.98 -8.20
N ARG A 9 4.96 11.18 -7.21
CA ARG A 9 4.46 11.26 -5.82
C ARG A 9 5.55 11.35 -4.76
N GLY A 10 6.82 11.32 -5.15
CA GLY A 10 7.95 11.40 -4.23
C GLY A 10 8.17 10.17 -3.36
N ILE A 11 7.41 9.09 -3.56
CA ILE A 11 7.44 7.87 -2.74
C ILE A 11 7.60 6.62 -3.62
N SER A 12 8.40 5.65 -3.17
CA SER A 12 8.55 4.34 -3.81
C SER A 12 7.75 3.25 -3.09
N PHE A 13 7.60 2.08 -3.72
CA PHE A 13 6.92 0.96 -3.08
C PHE A 13 7.77 0.36 -1.95
N GLU A 14 9.08 0.34 -2.11
CA GLU A 14 10.04 -0.12 -1.11
C GLU A 14 9.98 0.75 0.16
N GLU A 15 9.80 2.06 0.02
CA GLU A 15 9.58 2.95 1.17
C GLU A 15 8.28 2.59 1.90
N ILE A 16 7.18 2.38 1.18
CA ILE A 16 5.91 1.95 1.78
C ILE A 16 6.08 0.62 2.55
N VAL A 17 6.72 -0.38 1.94
CA VAL A 17 6.97 -1.69 2.59
C VAL A 17 7.81 -1.50 3.85
N PHE A 18 8.86 -0.69 3.81
CA PHE A 18 9.71 -0.40 4.97
C PHE A 18 8.92 0.21 6.14
N TYR A 19 7.98 1.13 5.88
CA TYR A 19 7.12 1.70 6.93
C TYR A 19 6.10 0.67 7.46
N ILE A 20 5.53 -0.17 6.60
CA ILE A 20 4.66 -1.28 7.03
C ILE A 20 5.41 -2.23 7.97
N GLU A 21 6.62 -2.66 7.60
CA GLU A 21 7.46 -3.56 8.41
C GLU A 21 7.83 -2.99 9.78
N ARG A 22 7.83 -1.65 9.92
CA ARG A 22 8.05 -0.94 11.18
C ARG A 22 6.80 -0.81 12.05
N GLY A 23 5.64 -1.24 11.54
CA GLY A 23 4.35 -1.12 12.23
C GLY A 23 3.63 0.20 11.98
N ASP A 24 4.02 0.95 10.95
CA ASP A 24 3.37 2.23 10.58
C ASP A 24 2.15 2.04 9.64
N GLU A 25 1.71 0.80 9.40
CA GLU A 25 0.38 0.48 8.88
C GLU A 25 -0.65 0.62 10.00
N VAL A 26 -1.48 1.67 9.94
CA VAL A 26 -2.37 2.04 11.04
C VAL A 26 -3.80 1.54 10.84
N ASP A 27 -4.18 1.19 9.61
CA ASP A 27 -5.51 0.66 9.29
C ASP A 27 -5.50 -0.10 7.95
N ILE A 28 -6.47 -1.00 7.78
CA ILE A 28 -6.75 -1.70 6.52
C ILE A 28 -8.24 -1.58 6.23
N LEU A 29 -8.57 -0.97 5.11
CA LEU A 29 -9.94 -0.72 4.67
C LEU A 29 -10.28 -1.61 3.47
N GLU A 30 -11.54 -2.03 3.34
CA GLU A 30 -12.03 -2.56 2.08
C GLU A 30 -12.18 -1.43 1.05
N HIS A 31 -11.85 -1.69 -0.22
CA HIS A 31 -12.12 -0.72 -1.28
C HIS A 31 -13.64 -0.46 -1.35
N PRO A 32 -14.13 0.80 -1.32
CA PRO A 32 -15.56 1.10 -1.17
C PRO A 32 -16.41 0.63 -2.36
N ASN A 33 -15.79 0.42 -3.51
CA ASN A 33 -16.42 -0.15 -4.70
C ASN A 33 -15.89 -1.56 -4.98
N GLN A 34 -16.41 -2.55 -4.24
CA GLN A 34 -16.05 -3.96 -4.43
C GLN A 34 -16.59 -4.55 -5.73
N GLU A 35 -17.66 -4.00 -6.30
CA GLU A 35 -18.18 -4.46 -7.61
C GLU A 35 -17.13 -4.23 -8.72
N LYS A 36 -16.47 -3.06 -8.70
CA LYS A 36 -15.44 -2.71 -9.68
C LYS A 36 -14.04 -3.22 -9.31
N TYR A 37 -13.74 -3.34 -8.01
CA TYR A 37 -12.43 -3.78 -7.51
C TYR A 37 -12.59 -4.94 -6.52
N PRO A 38 -13.00 -6.14 -6.98
CA PRO A 38 -13.26 -7.26 -6.09
C PRO A 38 -12.02 -7.69 -5.33
N GLY A 39 -12.14 -7.80 -4.00
CA GLY A 39 -11.06 -8.27 -3.13
C GLY A 39 -9.93 -7.27 -2.92
N GLN A 40 -10.03 -6.07 -3.48
CA GLN A 40 -9.05 -5.01 -3.24
C GLN A 40 -9.26 -4.40 -1.85
N LYS A 41 -8.17 -4.25 -1.12
CA LYS A 41 -8.07 -3.56 0.17
C LYS A 41 -7.22 -2.30 -0.01
N ILE A 42 -7.26 -1.42 0.98
CA ILE A 42 -6.48 -0.20 1.07
C ILE A 42 -5.75 -0.21 2.41
N SER A 43 -4.43 -0.31 2.36
CA SER A 43 -3.58 -0.12 3.52
C SER A 43 -3.41 1.38 3.78
N VAL A 44 -3.58 1.81 5.03
CA VAL A 44 -3.32 3.18 5.47
C VAL A 44 -1.96 3.19 6.16
N VAL A 45 -0.96 3.75 5.49
CA VAL A 45 0.43 3.78 5.97
C VAL A 45 0.84 5.20 6.31
N VAL A 46 1.32 5.41 7.52
CA VAL A 46 1.85 6.70 7.95
C VAL A 46 3.33 6.77 7.57
N VAL A 47 3.67 7.66 6.65
CA VAL A 47 5.05 7.97 6.28
C VAL A 47 5.34 9.37 6.79
N GLU A 48 6.20 9.44 7.82
CA GLU A 48 6.44 10.66 8.59
C GLU A 48 5.13 11.25 9.15
N GLU A 49 4.66 12.40 8.67
CA GLU A 49 3.43 13.05 9.11
C GLU A 49 2.29 12.98 8.06
N TYR A 50 2.43 12.11 7.05
CA TYR A 50 1.46 11.99 5.95
C TYR A 50 0.91 10.57 5.81
N ALA A 51 -0.41 10.45 5.68
CA ALA A 51 -1.08 9.16 5.46
C ALA A 51 -1.17 8.83 3.96
N TYR A 52 -0.58 7.71 3.56
CA TYR A 52 -0.66 7.16 2.22
C TYR A 52 -1.71 6.04 2.17
N LEU A 53 -2.63 6.14 1.20
CA LEU A 53 -3.60 5.09 0.89
C LEU A 53 -3.01 4.19 -0.21
N VAL A 54 -2.70 2.95 0.15
CA VAL A 54 -2.01 2.00 -0.72
C VAL A 54 -2.99 0.88 -1.10
N PRO A 55 -3.60 0.96 -2.29
CA PRO A 55 -4.49 -0.11 -2.74
C PRO A 55 -3.70 -1.37 -3.09
N TYR A 56 -4.15 -2.53 -2.61
CA TYR A 56 -3.53 -3.82 -2.88
C TYR A 56 -4.57 -4.94 -2.95
N VAL A 57 -4.21 -6.05 -3.59
CA VAL A 57 -5.01 -7.29 -3.60
C VAL A 57 -4.15 -8.36 -2.96
N GLU A 58 -4.73 -9.09 -2.02
CA GLU A 58 -4.06 -10.20 -1.34
C GLU A 58 -4.11 -11.45 -2.23
N THR A 59 -2.94 -12.03 -2.50
CA THR A 59 -2.82 -13.26 -3.28
C THR A 59 -2.24 -14.37 -2.41
N GLU A 60 -2.66 -15.62 -2.62
CA GLU A 60 -2.13 -16.78 -1.89
C GLU A 60 -0.65 -17.08 -2.20
N GLU A 61 -0.09 -16.45 -3.24
CA GLU A 61 1.33 -16.51 -3.55
C GLU A 61 2.16 -15.75 -2.49
N THR A 62 2.82 -16.51 -1.62
CA THR A 62 3.88 -15.98 -0.77
C THR A 62 5.12 -15.71 -1.61
N VAL A 63 5.45 -14.45 -1.86
CA VAL A 63 6.79 -14.07 -2.33
C VAL A 63 7.78 -14.24 -1.18
N ASN A 64 8.55 -15.33 -1.20
CA ASN A 64 9.67 -15.47 -0.29
C ASN A 64 10.70 -14.39 -0.64
N ALA A 65 10.92 -13.44 0.27
CA ALA A 65 12.02 -12.49 0.21
C ALA A 65 13.35 -13.19 0.55
#